data_AF-V1CIS4-F1
#
_entry.id   AF-V1CIS4-F1
#
_cell.length_a   1.000
_cell.length_b   1.000
_cell.length_c   1.000
_cell.angle_alpha   90.00
_cell.angle_beta   90.00
_cell.angle_gamma   90.00
#
_symmetry.space_group_name_H-M   'P 1'
#
loop_
_entity.id
_entity.type
_entity.pdbx_description
1 polymer ?
#
loop_
_entity_poly.entity_id
_entity_poly.type
_entity_poly.pdbx_seq_one_letter_code
_entity_poly.pdbx_strand_id
1 'polypeptide(L)'
;MNQYLEEYIRLKNDFELKDGDKSSVSALYQFADRLYVIEVNEAKEILVDVYIKLGMIESAYLLFSTIVDKDNRKQMKKLALLQKQSKSHGNEYALPRPMSDEEKDERRERLKDIPPFRYHPDPIGTNAFEEGEPQICPCCGRESDIYYAFMPYCIDNVEHLCPICISSGKAAKKYDATFVQGAEVIVGFDKEKDDELFRRTPGYVSWQGEYWLSCCNDYCAYLGTVGTRELKAMDIADEVLREYAARSEFEDIEEYLIKDGPLCGYLFQCLHCGKYHIWVDAD
;
A
#
# COMPACT_ATOMS: atom_id res chain seq x y z
N MET A 1 10.06 2.17 -37.92
CA MET A 1 9.72 1.84 -36.52
C MET A 1 8.25 2.23 -36.34
N ASN A 2 7.40 1.42 -35.70
CA ASN A 2 6.00 1.81 -35.53
C ASN A 2 5.89 2.87 -34.42
N GLN A 3 4.82 3.66 -34.43
CA GLN A 3 4.64 4.78 -33.50
C GLN A 3 4.60 4.32 -32.03
N TYR A 4 4.04 3.13 -31.75
CA TYR A 4 3.97 2.57 -30.40
C TYR A 4 5.37 2.27 -29.83
N LEU A 5 6.25 1.71 -30.64
CA LEU A 5 7.62 1.38 -30.26
C LEU A 5 8.45 2.65 -30.00
N GLU A 6 8.27 3.69 -30.83
CA GLU A 6 8.93 4.99 -30.61
C GLU A 6 8.52 5.63 -29.28
N GLU A 7 7.22 5.62 -28.98
CA GLU A 7 6.70 6.13 -27.72
C GLU A 7 7.17 5.29 -26.52
N TYR A 8 7.14 3.97 -26.63
CA TYR A 8 7.64 3.07 -25.58
C TYR A 8 9.12 3.32 -25.27
N ILE A 9 9.98 3.45 -26.29
CA ILE A 9 11.41 3.73 -26.08
C ILE A 9 11.60 5.05 -25.32
N ARG A 10 10.84 6.09 -25.67
CA ARG A 10 10.90 7.38 -24.96
C ARG A 10 10.48 7.22 -23.49
N LEU A 11 9.36 6.54 -23.22
CA LEU A 11 8.85 6.34 -21.85
C LEU A 11 9.78 5.45 -21.02
N LYS A 12 10.33 4.40 -21.62
CA LYS A 12 11.32 3.52 -20.98
C LYS A 12 12.58 4.29 -20.59
N ASN A 13 13.09 5.14 -21.48
CA ASN A 13 14.27 5.96 -21.19
C ASN A 13 13.98 6.99 -20.09
N ASP A 14 12.80 7.61 -20.08
CA ASP A 14 12.38 8.53 -19.01
C ASP A 14 12.28 7.82 -17.66
N PHE A 15 11.71 6.61 -17.65
CA PHE A 15 11.66 5.75 -16.48
C PHE A 15 13.06 5.42 -15.96
N GLU A 16 14.00 5.04 -16.84
CA GLU A 16 15.37 4.71 -16.44
C GLU A 16 16.15 5.93 -15.94
N LEU A 17 15.92 7.10 -16.54
CA LEU A 17 16.54 8.36 -16.13
C LEU A 17 16.04 8.84 -14.76
N LYS A 18 14.77 8.60 -14.45
CA LYS A 18 14.12 8.99 -13.19
C LYS A 18 14.07 7.87 -12.15
N ASP A 19 14.78 6.77 -12.39
CA ASP A 19 14.81 5.58 -11.54
C ASP A 19 13.42 5.07 -11.12
N GLY A 20 12.46 5.11 -12.04
CA GLY A 20 11.10 4.66 -11.80
C GLY A 20 10.30 5.49 -10.80
N ASP A 21 10.54 6.81 -10.76
CA ASP A 21 9.73 7.74 -9.98
C ASP A 21 8.23 7.64 -10.28
N LYS A 22 7.41 8.22 -9.40
CA LYS A 22 5.96 8.25 -9.54
C LYS A 22 5.48 8.77 -10.91
N SER A 23 6.15 9.78 -11.47
CA SER A 23 5.74 10.40 -12.74
C SER A 23 5.95 9.47 -13.94
N SER A 24 7.11 8.82 -14.01
CA SER A 24 7.44 7.89 -15.10
C SER A 24 6.63 6.60 -15.02
N VAL A 25 6.37 6.08 -13.81
CA VAL A 25 5.47 4.93 -13.60
C VAL A 25 4.05 5.27 -14.08
N SER A 26 3.53 6.44 -13.70
CA SER A 26 2.21 6.90 -14.14
C SER A 26 2.12 7.01 -15.67
N ALA A 27 3.16 7.54 -16.32
CA ALA A 27 3.21 7.66 -17.78
C ALA A 27 3.19 6.29 -18.48
N LEU A 28 3.86 5.28 -17.92
CA LEU A 28 3.82 3.90 -18.42
C LEU A 28 2.42 3.28 -18.27
N TYR A 29 1.74 3.48 -17.14
CA TYR A 29 0.36 3.02 -16.95
C TYR A 29 -0.61 3.69 -17.92
N GLN A 30 -0.54 5.01 -18.09
CA GLN A 30 -1.37 5.72 -19.05
C GLN A 30 -1.13 5.24 -20.49
N PHE A 31 0.11 4.90 -20.83
CA PHE A 31 0.42 4.31 -22.12
C PHE A 31 -0.11 2.88 -22.25
N ALA A 32 0.00 2.07 -21.19
CA ALA A 32 -0.60 0.73 -21.13
C ALA A 32 -2.11 0.78 -21.37
N ASP A 33 -2.83 1.69 -20.70
CA ASP A 33 -4.28 1.87 -20.87
C ASP A 33 -4.64 2.21 -22.32
N ARG A 34 -3.87 3.10 -22.96
CA ARG A 34 -4.07 3.46 -24.38
C ARG A 34 -3.84 2.27 -25.31
N LEU A 35 -2.83 1.44 -25.04
CA LEU A 35 -2.55 0.25 -25.86
C LEU A 35 -3.57 -0.88 -25.62
N TYR A 36 -4.10 -1.00 -24.41
CA TYR A 36 -5.01 -2.09 -24.01
C TYR A 36 -6.27 -2.14 -24.87
N VAL A 37 -6.79 -0.99 -25.28
CA VAL A 37 -8.00 -0.89 -26.13
C VAL A 37 -7.72 -1.07 -27.63
N ILE A 38 -6.45 -1.23 -28.02
CA ILE A 38 -6.04 -1.37 -29.43
C ILE A 38 -5.86 -2.85 -29.76
N GLU A 39 -6.68 -3.37 -30.68
CA GLU A 39 -6.70 -4.80 -31.01
C GLU A 39 -5.53 -5.28 -31.88
N VAL A 40 -4.74 -4.35 -32.42
CA VAL A 40 -3.63 -4.61 -33.36
C VAL A 40 -2.47 -5.32 -32.64
N ASN A 41 -1.96 -6.41 -33.23
CA ASN A 41 -0.91 -7.23 -32.63
C ASN A 41 0.35 -6.43 -32.29
N GLU A 42 0.75 -5.50 -33.15
CA GLU A 42 1.87 -4.61 -32.90
C GLU A 42 1.71 -3.76 -31.63
N ALA A 43 0.49 -3.31 -31.32
CA ALA A 43 0.21 -2.60 -30.08
C ALA A 43 0.26 -3.54 -28.87
N LYS A 44 -0.27 -4.76 -29.01
CA LYS A 44 -0.23 -5.80 -27.97
C LYS A 44 1.20 -6.25 -27.66
N GLU A 45 2.07 -6.37 -28.66
CA GLU A 45 3.49 -6.69 -28.45
C GLU A 45 4.18 -5.61 -27.60
N ILE A 46 3.90 -4.33 -27.86
CA ILE A 46 4.44 -3.23 -27.05
C ILE A 46 3.81 -3.22 -25.65
N LEU A 47 2.52 -3.50 -25.51
CA LEU A 47 1.86 -3.60 -24.21
C LEU A 47 2.48 -4.70 -23.32
N VAL A 48 2.86 -5.84 -23.91
CA VAL A 48 3.62 -6.88 -23.19
C VAL A 48 4.94 -6.33 -22.65
N ASP A 49 5.67 -5.53 -23.43
CA ASP A 49 6.93 -4.94 -22.98
C ASP A 49 6.71 -3.88 -21.89
N VAL A 50 5.62 -3.11 -21.96
CA VAL A 50 5.21 -2.17 -20.89
C VAL A 50 4.88 -2.93 -19.61
N TYR A 51 4.10 -4.02 -19.67
CA TYR A 51 3.81 -4.86 -18.51
C TYR A 51 5.07 -5.46 -17.89
N ILE A 52 6.02 -5.93 -18.69
CA ILE A 52 7.32 -6.40 -18.18
C ILE A 52 8.06 -5.26 -17.45
N LYS A 53 8.07 -4.05 -18.03
CA LYS A 53 8.74 -2.90 -17.42
C LYS A 53 8.08 -2.48 -16.10
N LEU A 54 6.75 -2.61 -16.00
CA LEU A 54 5.98 -2.39 -14.78
C LEU A 54 6.06 -3.57 -13.79
N GLY A 55 6.73 -4.67 -14.12
CA GLY A 55 6.80 -5.86 -13.26
C GLY A 55 5.52 -6.70 -13.22
N MET A 56 4.56 -6.43 -14.11
CA MET A 56 3.30 -7.15 -14.24
C MET A 56 3.49 -8.43 -15.08
N ILE A 57 4.27 -9.38 -14.55
CA ILE A 57 4.75 -10.53 -15.35
C ILE A 57 3.65 -11.52 -15.71
N GLU A 58 2.66 -11.73 -14.84
CA GLU A 58 1.50 -12.56 -15.18
C GLU A 58 0.67 -11.90 -16.29
N SER A 59 0.43 -10.59 -16.19
CA SER A 59 -0.30 -9.82 -17.22
C SER A 59 0.43 -9.88 -18.58
N ALA A 60 1.75 -9.74 -18.56
CA ALA A 60 2.60 -9.89 -19.74
C ALA A 60 2.51 -11.31 -20.33
N TYR A 61 2.57 -12.35 -19.49
CA TYR A 61 2.45 -13.75 -19.92
C TYR A 61 1.11 -14.03 -20.60
N LEU A 62 0.01 -13.68 -19.92
CA LEU A 62 -1.35 -13.92 -20.40
C LEU A 62 -1.57 -13.24 -21.75
N LEU A 63 -1.24 -11.95 -21.87
CA LEU A 63 -1.38 -11.23 -23.14
C LEU A 63 -0.48 -11.83 -24.23
N PHE A 64 0.81 -12.06 -23.94
CA PHE A 64 1.75 -12.57 -24.94
C PHE A 64 1.34 -13.96 -25.46
N SER A 65 0.74 -14.80 -24.61
CA SER A 65 0.25 -16.13 -25.00
C SER A 65 -0.85 -16.09 -26.08
N THR A 66 -1.57 -14.97 -26.19
CA THR A 66 -2.65 -14.79 -27.19
C THR A 66 -2.15 -14.36 -28.56
N ILE A 67 -0.98 -13.72 -28.64
CA ILE A 67 -0.42 -13.14 -29.87
C ILE A 67 0.84 -13.87 -30.38
N VAL A 68 1.34 -14.86 -29.63
CA VAL A 68 2.59 -15.56 -29.94
C VAL A 68 2.53 -16.33 -31.26
N ASP A 69 3.55 -16.14 -32.10
CA ASP A 69 3.84 -17.00 -33.23
C ASP A 69 4.60 -18.25 -32.73
N LYS A 70 3.93 -19.40 -32.81
CA LYS A 70 4.45 -20.69 -32.32
C LYS A 70 5.64 -21.19 -33.15
N ASP A 71 5.77 -20.76 -34.39
CA ASP A 71 6.89 -21.13 -35.26
C ASP A 71 8.12 -20.25 -35.00
N ASN A 72 7.93 -19.11 -34.33
CA ASN A 72 9.00 -18.21 -33.94
C ASN A 72 9.69 -18.67 -32.65
N ARG A 73 10.84 -19.34 -32.82
CA ARG A 73 11.66 -19.85 -31.70
C ARG A 73 12.05 -18.78 -30.67
N LYS A 74 12.23 -17.51 -31.05
CA LYS A 74 12.55 -16.43 -30.08
C LYS A 74 11.34 -16.10 -29.23
N GLN A 75 10.16 -15.99 -29.84
CA GLN A 75 8.93 -15.72 -29.12
C GLN A 75 8.58 -16.88 -28.19
N MET A 76 8.72 -18.13 -28.63
CA MET A 76 8.50 -19.31 -27.77
C MET A 76 9.43 -19.35 -26.54
N LYS A 77 10.68 -18.90 -26.67
CA LYS A 77 11.59 -18.75 -25.52
C LYS A 77 11.11 -17.66 -24.55
N LYS A 78 10.69 -16.49 -25.06
CA LYS A 78 10.12 -15.41 -24.24
C LYS A 78 8.89 -15.90 -23.50
N LEU A 79 7.98 -16.61 -24.18
CA LEU A 79 6.78 -17.18 -23.59
C LEU A 79 7.10 -18.16 -22.45
N ALA A 80 8.05 -19.09 -22.65
CA ALA A 80 8.45 -20.04 -21.63
C ALA A 80 9.06 -19.37 -20.38
N LEU A 81 9.86 -18.30 -20.58
CA LEU A 81 10.41 -17.51 -19.48
C LEU A 81 9.31 -16.80 -18.69
N LEU A 82 8.41 -16.09 -19.38
CA LEU A 82 7.28 -15.39 -18.76
C LEU A 82 6.36 -16.37 -18.01
N GLN A 83 6.09 -17.55 -18.57
CA GLN A 83 5.31 -18.58 -17.89
C GLN A 83 5.96 -19.03 -16.58
N LYS A 84 7.29 -19.26 -16.59
CA LYS A 84 8.03 -19.66 -15.39
C LYS A 84 7.96 -18.57 -14.31
N GLN A 85 8.18 -17.32 -14.68
CA GLN A 85 8.16 -16.18 -13.77
C GLN A 85 6.75 -15.90 -13.23
N SER A 86 5.74 -15.94 -14.10
CA SER A 86 4.33 -15.83 -13.72
C SER A 86 3.92 -16.88 -12.68
N LYS A 87 4.38 -18.13 -12.83
CA LYS A 87 4.15 -19.18 -11.81
C LYS A 87 4.94 -18.99 -10.52
N SER A 88 6.07 -18.27 -10.57
CA SER A 88 6.96 -18.07 -9.42
C SER A 88 6.50 -16.93 -8.54
N HIS A 89 6.14 -15.79 -9.14
CA HIS A 89 5.88 -14.55 -8.43
C HIS A 89 4.82 -13.67 -9.13
N GLY A 90 4.14 -14.16 -10.16
CA GLY A 90 3.00 -13.47 -10.80
C GLY A 90 3.23 -11.97 -11.05
N ASN A 91 2.33 -11.15 -10.52
CA ASN A 91 2.42 -9.69 -10.46
C ASN A 91 2.84 -9.17 -9.06
N GLU A 92 3.35 -10.02 -8.18
CA GLU A 92 3.74 -9.67 -6.79
C GLU A 92 4.74 -8.50 -6.76
N TYR A 93 5.63 -8.47 -7.75
CA TYR A 93 6.60 -7.40 -7.95
C TYR A 93 6.15 -6.40 -9.02
N ALA A 94 4.86 -6.11 -9.14
CA ALA A 94 4.41 -5.01 -9.99
C ALA A 94 4.67 -3.66 -9.31
N LEU A 95 5.08 -2.64 -10.07
CA LEU A 95 5.14 -1.27 -9.56
C LEU A 95 3.71 -0.78 -9.33
N PRO A 96 3.36 -0.23 -8.15
CA PRO A 96 2.00 0.18 -7.88
C PRO A 96 1.60 1.30 -8.84
N ARG A 97 0.36 1.23 -9.33
CA ARG A 97 -0.22 2.31 -10.13
C ARG A 97 -0.37 3.55 -9.25
N PRO A 98 0.26 4.69 -9.58
CA PRO A 98 0.04 5.91 -8.85
C PRO A 98 -1.43 6.34 -8.96
N MET A 99 -2.06 6.69 -7.84
CA MET A 99 -3.40 7.27 -7.84
C MET A 99 -3.44 8.51 -8.75
N SER A 100 -4.43 8.55 -9.63
CA SER A 100 -4.84 9.71 -10.41
C SER A 100 -5.28 10.86 -9.51
N ASP A 101 -5.40 12.06 -10.07
CA ASP A 101 -5.87 13.20 -9.30
C ASP A 101 -7.36 13.06 -8.96
N GLU A 102 -8.15 12.46 -9.87
CA GLU A 102 -9.54 12.11 -9.61
C GLU A 102 -9.68 11.13 -8.43
N GLU A 103 -8.89 10.04 -8.39
CA GLU A 103 -8.91 9.08 -7.27
C GLU A 103 -8.49 9.74 -5.94
N LYS A 104 -7.53 10.68 -5.97
CA LYS A 104 -7.15 11.44 -4.77
C LYS A 104 -8.26 12.37 -4.32
N ASP A 105 -8.99 12.97 -5.26
CA ASP A 105 -10.09 13.89 -4.95
C ASP A 105 -11.25 13.11 -4.33
N GLU A 106 -11.62 11.97 -4.91
CA GLU A 106 -12.59 11.04 -4.33
C GLU A 106 -12.17 10.57 -2.94
N ARG A 107 -10.90 10.18 -2.75
CA ARG A 107 -10.37 9.81 -1.42
C ARG A 107 -10.49 10.95 -0.42
N ARG A 108 -10.20 12.20 -0.83
CA ARG A 108 -10.36 13.38 0.04
C ARG A 108 -11.82 13.69 0.37
N GLU A 109 -12.74 13.48 -0.57
CA GLU A 109 -14.17 13.63 -0.31
C GLU A 109 -14.64 12.57 0.70
N ARG A 110 -14.25 11.30 0.54
CA ARG A 110 -14.61 10.22 1.47
C ARG A 110 -14.13 10.48 2.90
N LEU A 111 -12.94 11.05 3.06
CA LEU A 111 -12.39 11.39 4.37
C LEU A 111 -13.19 12.50 5.09
N LYS A 112 -14.06 13.27 4.41
CA LYS A 112 -14.89 14.30 5.06
C LYS A 112 -15.98 13.71 5.95
N ASP A 113 -16.45 12.51 5.62
CA ASP A 113 -17.52 11.83 6.35
C ASP A 113 -17.00 11.04 7.57
N ILE A 114 -15.68 11.03 7.76
CA ILE A 114 -14.99 10.30 8.82
C ILE A 114 -14.33 11.29 9.78
N PRO A 115 -14.40 11.07 11.10
CA PRO A 115 -13.65 11.89 12.04
C PRO A 115 -12.14 11.83 11.76
N PRO A 116 -11.41 12.94 11.92
CA PRO A 116 -9.97 12.92 11.74
C PRO A 116 -9.31 12.05 12.82
N PHE A 117 -8.37 11.20 12.42
CA PHE A 117 -7.52 10.43 13.31
C PHE A 117 -6.10 10.94 13.19
N ARG A 118 -5.57 11.53 14.25
CA ARG A 118 -4.26 12.18 14.25
C ARG A 118 -3.14 11.22 13.89
N TYR A 119 -3.18 10.02 14.44
CA TYR A 119 -2.16 9.00 14.23
C TYR A 119 -2.45 8.11 13.02
N HIS A 120 -3.68 8.07 12.50
CA HIS A 120 -4.02 7.28 11.32
C HIS A 120 -4.79 8.15 10.32
N PRO A 121 -4.13 9.12 9.65
CA PRO A 121 -4.79 10.20 8.92
C PRO A 121 -5.65 9.75 7.73
N ASP A 122 -5.38 8.56 7.18
CA ASP A 122 -6.08 8.04 5.99
C ASP A 122 -6.52 6.58 6.19
N PRO A 123 -7.45 6.33 7.13
CA PRO A 123 -7.81 4.98 7.53
C PRO A 123 -8.67 4.25 6.49
N ILE A 124 -9.16 4.96 5.47
CA ILE A 124 -9.91 4.35 4.35
C ILE A 124 -8.96 3.71 3.37
N GLY A 125 -7.96 4.43 2.86
CA GLY A 125 -7.08 3.82 1.86
C GLY A 125 -5.91 3.02 2.43
N THR A 126 -5.84 2.87 3.76
CA THR A 126 -5.12 1.77 4.43
C THR A 126 -6.04 0.58 4.75
N ASN A 127 -7.32 0.66 4.39
CA ASN A 127 -8.36 -0.34 4.64
C ASN A 127 -8.63 -0.66 6.12
N ALA A 128 -8.32 0.27 7.03
CA ALA A 128 -8.76 0.13 8.42
C ALA A 128 -10.27 0.35 8.57
N PHE A 129 -10.86 1.14 7.69
CA PHE A 129 -12.31 1.19 7.46
C PHE A 129 -12.64 0.69 6.06
N GLU A 130 -13.71 -0.08 5.97
CA GLU A 130 -14.30 -0.51 4.69
C GLU A 130 -15.68 0.12 4.48
N GLU A 131 -16.07 0.20 3.22
CA GLU A 131 -17.40 0.63 2.79
C GLU A 131 -18.19 -0.59 2.32
N GLY A 132 -19.46 -0.66 2.73
CA GLY A 132 -20.33 -1.76 2.39
C GLY A 132 -21.80 -1.43 2.56
N GLU A 133 -22.63 -2.46 2.52
CA GLU A 133 -24.07 -2.34 2.81
C GLU A 133 -24.27 -1.78 4.23
N PRO A 134 -25.19 -0.83 4.44
CA PRO A 134 -25.41 -0.21 5.75
C PRO A 134 -25.59 -1.24 6.88
N GLN A 135 -24.72 -1.17 7.89
CA GLN A 135 -24.76 -2.01 9.09
C GLN A 135 -25.10 -1.18 10.33
N ILE A 136 -25.70 -1.82 11.33
CA ILE A 136 -25.98 -1.17 12.63
C ILE A 136 -24.72 -1.26 13.49
N CYS A 137 -24.12 -0.13 13.82
CA CYS A 137 -22.97 -0.07 14.72
C CYS A 137 -23.35 -0.62 16.11
N PRO A 138 -22.70 -1.69 16.62
CA PRO A 138 -23.09 -2.32 17.88
C PRO A 138 -22.83 -1.39 19.08
N CYS A 139 -21.94 -0.39 18.94
CA CYS A 139 -21.67 0.57 20.00
C CYS A 139 -22.82 1.57 20.19
N CYS A 140 -23.21 2.29 19.13
CA CYS A 140 -24.17 3.40 19.22
C CYS A 140 -25.58 3.11 18.67
N GLY A 141 -25.78 1.98 18.01
CA GLY A 141 -27.07 1.59 17.42
C GLY A 141 -27.48 2.39 16.18
N ARG A 142 -26.56 3.15 15.57
CA ARG A 142 -26.82 3.88 14.32
C ARG A 142 -26.37 3.08 13.12
N GLU A 143 -27.06 3.23 12.01
CA GLU A 143 -26.63 2.71 10.72
C GLU A 143 -25.39 3.46 10.21
N SER A 144 -24.50 2.73 9.55
CA SER A 144 -23.26 3.22 8.94
C SER A 144 -22.92 2.32 7.76
N ASP A 145 -22.63 2.92 6.61
CA ASP A 145 -22.07 2.25 5.42
C ASP A 145 -20.54 2.14 5.49
N ILE A 146 -19.89 2.92 6.36
CA ILE A 146 -18.46 2.83 6.68
C ILE A 146 -18.27 2.18 8.05
N TYR A 147 -17.43 1.15 8.14
CA TYR A 147 -17.20 0.46 9.42
C TYR A 147 -15.80 -0.17 9.52
N TYR A 148 -15.35 -0.36 10.76
CA TYR A 148 -14.00 -0.87 11.07
C TYR A 148 -13.84 -2.28 10.52
N ALA A 149 -12.79 -2.49 9.72
CA ALA A 149 -12.55 -3.74 9.00
C ALA A 149 -12.03 -4.86 9.90
N PHE A 150 -11.53 -4.52 11.09
CA PHE A 150 -10.94 -5.47 12.03
C PHE A 150 -11.77 -5.63 13.30
N MET A 151 -11.42 -6.61 14.12
CA MET A 151 -11.97 -6.74 15.47
C MET A 151 -11.10 -5.94 16.45
N PRO A 152 -11.69 -5.19 17.38
CA PRO A 152 -10.92 -4.57 18.44
C PRO A 152 -10.43 -5.63 19.44
N TYR A 153 -9.31 -5.35 20.11
CA TYR A 153 -8.78 -6.19 21.18
C TYR A 153 -9.68 -6.06 22.42
N CYS A 154 -10.62 -7.00 22.56
CA CYS A 154 -11.51 -7.12 23.71
C CYS A 154 -12.02 -8.56 23.88
N ILE A 155 -12.78 -8.81 24.95
CA ILE A 155 -13.34 -10.14 25.24
C ILE A 155 -14.53 -10.45 24.30
N ASP A 156 -15.29 -9.42 23.94
CA ASP A 156 -16.48 -9.55 23.10
C ASP A 156 -16.09 -9.69 21.62
N ASN A 157 -16.87 -10.45 20.84
CA ASN A 157 -16.73 -10.44 19.39
C ASN A 157 -17.51 -9.24 18.81
N VAL A 158 -16.80 -8.15 18.49
CA VAL A 158 -17.40 -6.89 18.05
C VAL A 158 -16.93 -6.54 16.64
N GLU A 159 -17.87 -6.55 15.70
CA GLU A 159 -17.65 -6.19 14.30
C GLU A 159 -18.44 -4.91 13.94
N HIS A 160 -18.15 -4.34 12.78
CA HIS A 160 -18.89 -3.21 12.21
C HIS A 160 -18.97 -1.95 13.10
N LEU A 161 -17.89 -1.64 13.82
CA LEU A 161 -17.80 -0.40 14.59
C LEU A 161 -17.70 0.82 13.67
N CYS A 162 -18.59 1.80 13.82
CA CYS A 162 -18.51 3.02 13.03
C CYS A 162 -17.33 3.92 13.46
N PRO A 163 -16.76 4.73 12.54
CA PRO A 163 -15.61 5.58 12.83
C PRO A 163 -15.84 6.57 13.98
N ILE A 164 -17.07 7.09 14.13
CA ILE A 164 -17.45 8.03 15.20
C ILE A 164 -17.29 7.38 16.58
N CYS A 165 -17.63 6.09 16.72
CA CYS A 165 -17.53 5.39 17.99
C CYS A 165 -16.08 5.09 18.39
N ILE A 166 -15.21 4.85 17.40
CA ILE A 166 -13.76 4.70 17.62
C ILE A 166 -13.16 6.06 18.00
N SER A 167 -13.32 7.08 17.15
CA SER A 167 -12.74 8.42 17.37
C SER A 167 -13.13 9.06 18.71
N SER A 168 -14.39 8.87 19.14
CA SER A 168 -14.86 9.40 20.43
C SER A 168 -14.46 8.58 21.66
N GLY A 169 -13.83 7.42 21.49
CA GLY A 169 -13.51 6.48 22.57
C GLY A 169 -14.73 5.75 23.16
N LYS A 170 -15.93 5.94 22.60
CA LYS A 170 -17.15 5.27 23.08
C LYS A 170 -17.10 3.76 22.92
N ALA A 171 -16.54 3.28 21.80
CA ALA A 171 -16.36 1.85 21.57
C ALA A 171 -15.39 1.24 22.58
N ALA A 172 -14.20 1.83 22.72
CA ALA A 172 -13.21 1.41 23.71
C ALA A 172 -13.79 1.37 25.14
N LYS A 173 -14.52 2.41 25.54
CA LYS A 173 -15.15 2.46 26.87
C LYS A 173 -16.25 1.40 27.06
N LYS A 174 -17.04 1.12 26.04
CA LYS A 174 -18.17 0.19 26.12
C LYS A 174 -17.70 -1.27 26.25
N TYR A 175 -16.66 -1.63 25.52
CA TYR A 175 -16.17 -3.01 25.39
C TYR A 175 -14.85 -3.26 26.14
N ASP A 176 -14.36 -2.26 26.88
CA ASP A 176 -13.00 -2.25 27.47
C ASP A 176 -11.92 -2.66 26.46
N ALA A 177 -11.99 -2.03 25.29
CA ALA A 177 -11.23 -2.44 24.12
C ALA A 177 -10.06 -1.50 23.80
N THR A 178 -9.05 -2.05 23.14
CA THR A 178 -8.04 -1.28 22.39
C THR A 178 -8.06 -1.64 20.92
N PHE A 179 -7.47 -0.79 20.08
CA PHE A 179 -7.42 -0.95 18.63
C PHE A 179 -6.00 -1.14 18.10
N VAL A 180 -5.00 -1.02 18.98
CA VAL A 180 -3.58 -1.16 18.66
C VAL A 180 -2.97 -2.10 19.68
N GLN A 181 -2.17 -3.07 19.25
CA GLN A 181 -1.57 -4.05 20.15
C GLN A 181 -0.35 -3.50 20.92
N GLY A 182 0.54 -2.79 20.23
CA GLY A 182 1.78 -2.28 20.81
C GLY A 182 2.23 -0.96 20.21
N ALA A 183 3.08 -0.26 20.95
CA ALA A 183 3.73 0.97 20.50
C ALA A 183 5.04 1.20 21.25
N GLU A 184 5.92 2.01 20.67
CA GLU A 184 7.06 2.56 21.38
C GLU A 184 6.62 3.42 22.58
N VAL A 185 7.46 3.48 23.61
CA VAL A 185 7.19 4.29 24.81
C VAL A 185 7.61 5.73 24.55
N ILE A 186 6.66 6.65 24.62
CA ILE A 186 6.93 8.10 24.59
C ILE A 186 7.60 8.53 25.90
N VAL A 187 8.63 9.38 25.81
CA VAL A 187 9.36 9.88 26.97
C VAL A 187 8.44 10.70 27.88
N GLY A 188 8.37 10.31 29.15
CA GLY A 188 7.60 10.99 30.18
C GLY A 188 6.17 10.48 30.36
N PHE A 189 5.74 9.44 29.63
CA PHE A 189 4.43 8.78 29.75
C PHE A 189 3.25 9.76 29.67
N ASP A 190 2.70 9.94 28.47
CA ASP A 190 1.59 10.85 28.22
C ASP A 190 0.27 10.08 28.08
N LYS A 191 -0.48 9.99 29.19
CA LYS A 191 -1.73 9.22 29.26
C LYS A 191 -2.77 9.67 28.22
N GLU A 192 -2.76 10.94 27.82
CA GLU A 192 -3.73 11.44 26.82
C GLU A 192 -3.37 10.94 25.42
N LYS A 193 -2.08 10.92 25.07
CA LYS A 193 -1.61 10.35 23.81
C LYS A 193 -1.81 8.84 23.74
N ASP A 194 -1.56 8.13 24.84
CA ASP A 194 -1.82 6.70 24.93
C ASP A 194 -3.31 6.41 24.75
N ASP A 195 -4.20 7.16 25.42
CA ASP A 195 -5.65 6.99 25.24
C ASP A 195 -6.07 7.29 23.79
N GLU A 196 -5.54 8.36 23.18
CA GLU A 196 -5.82 8.67 21.78
C GLU A 196 -5.35 7.58 20.81
N LEU A 197 -4.15 7.04 21.00
CA LEU A 197 -3.62 5.96 20.17
C LEU A 197 -4.40 4.66 20.40
N PHE A 198 -4.34 4.11 21.60
CA PHE A 198 -4.81 2.75 21.86
C PHE A 198 -6.34 2.63 21.86
N ARG A 199 -7.07 3.71 22.17
CA ARG A 199 -8.53 3.65 22.39
C ARG A 199 -9.35 4.47 21.42
N ARG A 200 -8.70 5.33 20.62
CA ARG A 200 -9.41 6.21 19.67
C ARG A 200 -8.83 6.25 18.27
N THR A 201 -7.75 5.53 18.00
CA THR A 201 -7.17 5.42 16.66
C THR A 201 -7.42 4.01 16.13
N PRO A 202 -7.95 3.85 14.90
CA PRO A 202 -8.10 2.52 14.31
C PRO A 202 -6.72 1.89 14.06
N GLY A 203 -6.62 0.58 14.32
CA GLY A 203 -5.42 -0.21 14.02
C GLY A 203 -5.19 -0.39 12.52
N TYR A 204 -4.20 -1.23 12.20
CA TYR A 204 -3.85 -1.60 10.83
C TYR A 204 -3.55 -3.09 10.77
N VAL A 205 -3.73 -3.72 9.62
CA VAL A 205 -3.41 -5.15 9.47
C VAL A 205 -1.91 -5.37 9.50
N SER A 206 -1.44 -6.37 10.26
CA SER A 206 -0.06 -6.85 10.22
C SER A 206 0.02 -8.35 10.52
N TRP A 207 1.23 -8.92 10.43
CA TRP A 207 1.46 -10.36 10.60
C TRP A 207 1.54 -10.76 12.08
N GLN A 208 2.38 -10.06 12.86
CA GLN A 208 2.64 -10.32 14.28
C GLN A 208 1.94 -9.31 15.21
N GLY A 209 1.06 -8.44 14.67
CA GLY A 209 0.30 -7.43 15.40
C GLY A 209 0.82 -6.01 15.26
N GLU A 210 -0.01 -4.99 15.53
CA GLU A 210 0.38 -3.60 15.29
C GLU A 210 1.46 -3.14 16.26
N TYR A 211 2.44 -2.43 15.74
CA TYR A 211 3.50 -1.81 16.53
C TYR A 211 3.73 -0.36 16.08
N TRP A 212 3.20 0.58 16.85
CA TRP A 212 3.24 2.00 16.52
C TRP A 212 4.57 2.66 16.87
N LEU A 213 5.11 3.45 15.94
CA LEU A 213 6.36 4.18 16.15
C LEU A 213 6.15 5.58 16.73
N SER A 214 7.17 6.09 17.41
CA SER A 214 7.18 7.40 18.04
C SER A 214 8.38 8.24 17.59
N CYS A 215 8.22 9.56 17.54
CA CYS A 215 9.29 10.50 17.23
C CYS A 215 8.95 11.87 17.82
N CYS A 216 9.96 12.63 18.24
CA CYS A 216 9.78 13.96 18.84
C CYS A 216 8.80 13.97 20.04
N ASN A 217 8.81 12.91 20.85
CA ASN A 217 7.94 12.76 22.03
C ASN A 217 6.43 12.68 21.72
N ASP A 218 6.08 12.11 20.57
CA ASP A 218 4.72 11.88 20.12
C ASP A 218 4.65 10.63 19.24
N TYR A 219 3.45 10.07 19.05
CA TYR A 219 3.25 8.99 18.10
C TYR A 219 3.27 9.53 16.66
N CYS A 220 3.82 8.74 15.75
CA CYS A 220 3.85 9.08 14.34
C CYS A 220 2.48 8.81 13.68
N ALA A 221 2.24 9.45 12.54
CA ALA A 221 1.12 9.11 11.66
C ALA A 221 1.44 7.86 10.83
N TYR A 222 0.62 6.82 10.92
CA TYR A 222 0.69 5.65 10.06
C TYR A 222 0.15 5.97 8.65
N LEU A 223 0.91 5.63 7.62
CA LEU A 223 0.63 5.97 6.22
C LEU A 223 0.32 4.78 5.33
N GLY A 224 0.40 3.55 5.85
CA GLY A 224 0.15 2.33 5.10
C GLY A 224 1.36 1.41 4.97
N THR A 225 1.15 0.30 4.27
CA THR A 225 2.18 -0.68 3.94
C THR A 225 3.09 -0.21 2.81
N VAL A 226 4.36 -0.59 2.87
CA VAL A 226 5.41 -0.25 1.90
C VAL A 226 6.38 -1.40 1.68
N GLY A 227 6.88 -1.51 0.45
CA GLY A 227 8.07 -2.27 0.10
C GLY A 227 9.22 -1.33 -0.29
N THR A 228 10.37 -1.90 -0.65
CA THR A 228 11.54 -1.12 -1.10
C THR A 228 11.21 -0.20 -2.27
N ARG A 229 10.31 -0.63 -3.16
CA ARG A 229 9.93 0.13 -4.34
C ARG A 229 9.13 1.39 -3.99
N GLU A 230 8.17 1.28 -3.06
CA GLU A 230 7.40 2.41 -2.59
C GLU A 230 8.31 3.44 -1.91
N LEU A 231 9.25 2.97 -1.10
CA LEU A 231 10.24 3.83 -0.44
C LEU A 231 11.14 4.56 -1.44
N LYS A 232 11.57 3.87 -2.51
CA LYS A 232 12.36 4.49 -3.60
C LYS A 232 11.54 5.50 -4.40
N ALA A 233 10.29 5.17 -4.72
CA ALA A 233 9.38 6.08 -5.42
C ALA A 233 9.05 7.34 -4.61
N MET A 234 9.21 7.28 -3.28
CA MET A 234 9.08 8.41 -2.35
C MET A 234 10.40 9.16 -2.08
N ASP A 235 11.52 8.69 -2.61
CA ASP A 235 12.87 9.24 -2.38
C ASP A 235 13.29 9.24 -0.89
N ILE A 236 12.86 8.22 -0.13
CA ILE A 236 13.15 8.09 1.30
C ILE A 236 13.86 6.79 1.69
N ALA A 237 14.04 5.85 0.74
CA ALA A 237 14.58 4.51 0.99
C ALA A 237 15.89 4.53 1.78
N ASP A 238 16.88 5.31 1.33
CA ASP A 238 18.20 5.34 1.97
C ASP A 238 18.15 5.84 3.44
N GLU A 239 17.29 6.81 3.77
CA GLU A 239 17.16 7.30 5.15
C GLU A 239 16.50 6.26 6.03
N VAL A 240 15.33 5.76 5.62
CA VAL A 240 14.51 4.87 6.47
C VAL A 240 15.14 3.49 6.63
N LEU A 241 15.79 2.95 5.60
CA LEU A 241 16.44 1.64 5.67
C LEU A 241 17.68 1.68 6.55
N ARG A 242 18.47 2.77 6.50
CA ARG A 242 19.61 2.96 7.42
C ARG A 242 19.16 3.12 8.87
N GLU A 243 18.06 3.85 9.10
CA GLU A 243 17.49 3.96 10.44
C GLU A 243 17.02 2.59 10.95
N TYR A 244 16.29 1.84 10.13
CA TYR A 244 15.79 0.53 10.52
C TYR A 244 16.91 -0.48 10.79
N ALA A 245 17.96 -0.51 9.98
CA ALA A 245 19.12 -1.39 10.18
C ALA A 245 19.79 -1.18 11.56
N ALA A 246 19.71 0.03 12.11
CA ALA A 246 20.25 0.32 13.45
C ALA A 246 19.45 -0.34 14.59
N ARG A 247 18.25 -0.87 14.32
CA ARG A 247 17.43 -1.61 15.28
C ARG A 247 17.88 -3.06 15.48
N SER A 248 18.67 -3.61 14.53
CA SER A 248 19.19 -4.99 14.58
C SER A 248 18.10 -6.09 14.70
N GLU A 249 16.96 -5.88 14.04
CA GLU A 249 15.83 -6.82 13.96
C GLU A 249 16.02 -7.77 12.76
N PHE A 250 15.72 -7.30 11.55
CA PHE A 250 15.99 -8.00 10.28
C PHE A 250 17.18 -7.38 9.55
N GLU A 251 18.07 -8.24 9.03
CA GLU A 251 19.19 -7.84 8.18
C GLU A 251 18.76 -7.80 6.70
N ASP A 252 19.44 -6.97 5.90
CA ASP A 252 19.30 -6.91 4.44
C ASP A 252 17.86 -6.78 3.89
N ILE A 253 16.98 -6.11 4.65
CA ILE A 253 15.54 -5.99 4.32
C ILE A 253 15.28 -5.33 2.95
N GLU A 254 16.21 -4.52 2.43
CA GLU A 254 16.03 -3.82 1.15
C GLU A 254 15.72 -4.79 0.00
N GLU A 255 16.33 -5.98 -0.01
CA GLU A 255 16.12 -6.96 -1.09
C GLU A 255 14.76 -7.66 -1.00
N TYR A 256 14.20 -7.76 0.22
CA TYR A 256 13.04 -8.62 0.50
C TYR A 256 11.76 -7.87 0.89
N LEU A 257 11.83 -6.55 1.11
CA LEU A 257 10.67 -5.75 1.52
C LEU A 257 9.68 -5.58 0.36
N ILE A 258 8.52 -6.23 0.50
CA ILE A 258 7.43 -6.22 -0.48
C ILE A 258 6.19 -5.68 0.20
N LYS A 259 5.54 -4.69 -0.42
CA LYS A 259 4.26 -4.17 0.05
C LYS A 259 3.23 -5.30 0.10
N ASP A 260 2.58 -5.47 1.26
CA ASP A 260 1.58 -6.53 1.52
C ASP A 260 2.12 -7.97 1.31
N GLY A 261 3.45 -8.13 1.29
CA GLY A 261 4.13 -9.40 1.09
C GLY A 261 4.54 -10.09 2.41
N PRO A 262 5.28 -11.21 2.30
CA PRO A 262 5.71 -12.00 3.46
C PRO A 262 6.72 -11.28 4.36
N LEU A 263 7.44 -10.29 3.83
CA LEU A 263 8.21 -9.33 4.61
C LEU A 263 7.74 -7.93 4.21
N CYS A 264 6.97 -7.28 5.08
CA CYS A 264 6.25 -6.04 4.77
C CYS A 264 6.70 -4.91 5.69
N GLY A 265 6.84 -3.71 5.11
CA GLY A 265 7.10 -2.49 5.86
C GLY A 265 5.82 -1.73 6.19
N TYR A 266 5.80 -1.04 7.32
CA TYR A 266 4.72 -0.15 7.79
C TYR A 266 5.31 1.24 7.93
N LEU A 267 4.84 2.17 7.10
CA LEU A 267 5.40 3.52 7.04
C LEU A 267 4.72 4.44 8.05
N PHE A 268 5.55 5.18 8.78
CA PHE A 268 5.15 6.18 9.75
C PHE A 268 5.78 7.52 9.44
N GLN A 269 5.10 8.63 9.73
CA GLN A 269 5.64 9.98 9.61
C GLN A 269 5.51 10.74 10.93
N CYS A 270 6.60 11.35 11.38
CA CYS A 270 6.59 12.20 12.56
C CYS A 270 5.74 13.46 12.31
N LEU A 271 4.78 13.70 13.21
CA LEU A 271 3.88 14.86 13.15
C LEU A 271 4.58 16.21 13.38
N HIS A 272 5.81 16.19 13.90
CA HIS A 272 6.54 17.41 14.29
C HIS A 272 7.68 17.74 13.32
N CYS A 273 8.52 16.77 12.97
CA CYS A 273 9.68 16.99 12.10
C CYS A 273 9.47 16.51 10.66
N GLY A 274 8.36 15.82 10.38
CA GLY A 274 8.03 15.31 9.04
C GLY A 274 8.86 14.12 8.56
N LYS A 275 9.81 13.64 9.37
CA LYS A 275 10.64 12.47 9.04
C LYS A 275 9.81 11.19 8.96
N TYR A 276 10.24 10.30 8.07
CA TYR A 276 9.65 8.98 7.91
C TYR A 276 10.40 7.94 8.72
N HIS A 277 9.66 6.97 9.22
CA HIS A 277 10.14 5.83 10.00
C HIS A 277 9.43 4.58 9.48
N ILE A 278 10.08 3.41 9.56
CA ILE A 278 9.45 2.14 9.17
C ILE A 278 9.49 1.14 10.31
N TRP A 279 8.41 0.36 10.44
CA TRP A 279 8.42 -0.92 11.13
C TRP A 279 8.40 -2.03 10.09
N VAL A 280 9.01 -3.17 10.36
CA VAL A 280 9.00 -4.33 9.44
C VAL A 280 8.53 -5.54 10.20
N ASP A 281 7.68 -6.33 9.54
CA ASP A 281 7.05 -7.52 10.09
C ASP A 281 7.03 -8.63 9.03
N ALA A 282 6.92 -9.88 9.49
CA ALA A 282 6.93 -11.06 8.62
C ALA A 282 5.85 -12.09 9.00
N ASP A 283 5.34 -12.79 7.97
CA ASP A 283 4.40 -13.93 8.08
C ASP A 283 5.06 -15.16 8.73
#